data_AF-A0A661MZM1-F1
#
_entry.id   AF-A0A661MZM1-F1
#
_cell.length_a   1.000
_cell.length_b   1.000
_cell.length_c   1.000
_cell.angle_alpha   90.00
_cell.angle_beta   90.00
_cell.angle_gamma   90.00
#
_symmetry.space_group_name_H-M   'P 1'
#
loop_
_entity.id
_entity.type
_entity.pdbx_description
1 polymer ?
#
loop_
_entity_poly.entity_id
_entity_poly.type
_entity_poly.pdbx_seq_one_letter_code
_entity_poly.pdbx_strand_id
1 'polypeptide(L)'
;MKRHLSTLLPILSVPLLLGACGGGAQKPADEPDSTDRASDQGATDDAEGSTDTGAGDDSPTQPGGGGTAGLPTECANDDTEMCLPPKRFMLALCDGDYPSVGLWLFNNGSPWARGYLTGKTKAVYASTSGGSTGEMMSIDEEVLVLRKHSSGNTGGIVVSGASGAYDVMRWDGSCATVEDGLIRFDAIPRPKTARIIWSTLEVDIRDALKEDEVIRKAYIKLRKECKGVTMGDVSAKCEKADGALSKILAEHVRENGGVPTPKKIPKL
;
A
#
# COMPACT_ATOMS: atom_id res chain seq x y z
N MET A 1 8.74 45.86 30.26
CA MET A 1 7.99 46.91 29.54
C MET A 1 6.79 46.26 28.85
N LYS A 2 5.58 46.59 29.31
CA LYS A 2 4.30 46.15 28.75
C LYS A 2 4.02 46.90 27.44
N ARG A 3 3.69 46.20 26.36
CA ARG A 3 2.81 46.72 25.30
C ARG A 3 1.89 45.60 24.82
N HIS A 4 0.65 45.68 25.30
CA HIS A 4 -0.51 45.06 24.69
C HIS A 4 -0.73 45.68 23.30
N LEU A 5 -1.03 44.88 22.29
CA LEU A 5 -1.86 45.33 21.18
C LEU A 5 -2.83 44.20 20.82
N SER A 6 -4.07 44.47 21.22
CA SER A 6 -5.27 43.71 20.95
C SER A 6 -5.81 44.18 19.60
N THR A 7 -6.03 43.27 18.65
CA THR A 7 -6.76 43.60 17.42
C THR A 7 -7.83 42.55 17.19
N LEU A 8 -9.06 42.97 17.47
CA LEU A 8 -10.32 42.29 17.18
C LEU A 8 -10.53 42.24 15.67
N LEU A 9 -10.83 41.05 15.12
CA LEU A 9 -11.36 40.91 13.77
C LEU A 9 -12.85 40.49 13.87
N PRO A 10 -13.76 41.13 13.12
CA PRO A 10 -15.19 40.95 13.27
C PRO A 10 -15.70 39.64 12.66
N ILE A 11 -16.72 39.10 13.33
CA ILE A 11 -17.58 37.99 12.96
C ILE A 11 -18.41 38.42 11.74
N LEU A 12 -18.26 37.74 10.60
CA LEU A 12 -19.16 37.89 9.45
C LEU A 12 -20.16 36.71 9.45
N SER A 13 -21.36 37.00 9.93
CA SER A 13 -22.52 36.09 9.90
C SER A 13 -23.21 36.17 8.53
N VAL A 14 -23.28 35.05 7.80
CA VAL A 14 -24.11 34.91 6.58
C VAL A 14 -25.21 33.88 6.87
N PRO A 15 -26.50 34.28 6.92
CA PRO A 15 -27.61 33.36 7.06
C PRO A 15 -28.19 32.91 5.72
N LEU A 16 -28.77 31.71 5.77
CA LEU A 16 -29.93 31.19 5.02
C LEU A 16 -29.99 31.36 3.50
N LEU A 17 -30.12 30.22 2.81
CA LEU A 17 -31.21 30.01 1.84
C LEU A 17 -31.59 28.51 1.83
N LEU A 18 -32.83 28.24 2.26
CA LEU A 18 -33.54 26.97 2.11
C LEU A 18 -33.99 26.84 0.63
N GLY A 19 -33.64 25.73 -0.01
CA GLY A 19 -34.20 25.30 -1.29
C GLY A 19 -34.80 23.91 -1.13
N ALA A 20 -36.13 23.85 -1.16
CA ALA A 20 -36.95 22.65 -1.13
C ALA A 20 -37.29 22.15 -2.54
N CYS A 21 -37.86 20.94 -2.58
CA CYS A 21 -38.57 20.27 -3.69
C CYS A 21 -37.77 19.59 -4.80
N GLY A 22 -38.12 18.31 -5.01
CA GLY A 22 -37.78 17.59 -6.23
C GLY A 22 -37.95 16.08 -6.08
N GLY A 23 -39.17 15.61 -5.83
CA GLY A 23 -39.50 14.18 -5.84
C GLY A 23 -39.43 13.60 -7.25
N GLY A 24 -38.89 12.38 -7.36
CA GLY A 24 -38.89 11.58 -8.58
C GLY A 24 -38.76 10.12 -8.21
N ALA A 25 -39.90 9.45 -8.01
CA ALA A 25 -39.97 8.01 -7.92
C ALA A 25 -39.73 7.42 -9.33
N GLN A 26 -38.64 6.67 -9.51
CA GLN A 26 -38.47 5.80 -10.67
C GLN A 26 -38.48 4.33 -10.22
N LYS A 27 -39.50 3.65 -10.74
CA LYS A 27 -39.82 2.23 -10.63
C LYS A 27 -38.63 1.37 -11.14
N PRO A 28 -38.34 0.21 -10.52
CA PRO A 28 -37.39 -0.76 -11.08
C PRO A 28 -37.94 -1.35 -12.38
N ALA A 29 -37.07 -1.45 -13.40
CA ALA A 29 -37.35 -2.21 -14.61
C ALA A 29 -36.89 -3.66 -14.42
N ASP A 30 -37.69 -4.57 -14.98
CA ASP A 30 -37.66 -6.02 -14.83
C ASP A 30 -36.36 -6.71 -15.30
N GLU A 31 -36.03 -7.82 -14.63
CA GLU A 31 -35.11 -8.86 -15.10
C GLU A 31 -35.63 -9.51 -16.39
N PRO A 32 -34.74 -9.88 -17.33
CA PRO A 32 -34.98 -10.99 -18.22
C PRO A 32 -34.42 -12.29 -17.64
N ASP A 33 -35.36 -13.22 -17.54
CA ASP A 33 -35.24 -14.65 -17.34
C ASP A 33 -34.30 -15.32 -18.37
N SER A 34 -33.60 -16.33 -17.84
CA SER A 34 -32.97 -17.51 -18.41
C SER A 34 -33.14 -17.79 -19.92
N THR A 35 -32.05 -18.19 -20.57
CA THR A 35 -32.13 -19.26 -21.58
C THR A 35 -30.86 -20.10 -21.59
N ASP A 36 -31.06 -21.37 -21.27
CA ASP A 36 -30.17 -22.49 -21.52
C ASP A 36 -29.61 -22.53 -22.96
N ARG A 37 -28.34 -22.92 -23.10
CA ARG A 37 -27.92 -23.77 -24.20
C ARG A 37 -26.74 -24.65 -23.80
N ALA A 38 -27.05 -25.93 -23.66
CA ALA A 38 -26.10 -27.02 -23.55
C ALA A 38 -25.51 -27.41 -24.92
N SER A 39 -24.31 -27.98 -24.85
CA SER A 39 -23.67 -28.94 -25.77
C SER A 39 -23.19 -28.42 -27.13
N ASP A 40 -21.88 -28.55 -27.39
CA ASP A 40 -21.40 -29.66 -28.23
C ASP A 40 -19.90 -29.95 -28.06
N GLN A 41 -19.55 -31.22 -28.21
CA GLN A 41 -18.22 -31.81 -28.15
C GLN A 41 -17.47 -31.66 -29.49
N GLY A 42 -16.14 -31.76 -29.45
CA GLY A 42 -15.34 -31.99 -30.65
C GLY A 42 -13.86 -32.20 -30.32
N ALA A 43 -13.45 -33.47 -30.25
CA ALA A 43 -12.07 -33.92 -30.11
C ALA A 43 -11.38 -34.10 -31.49
N THR A 44 -10.04 -34.02 -31.50
CA THR A 44 -9.03 -34.80 -32.29
C THR A 44 -7.67 -34.11 -32.10
N ASP A 45 -6.65 -34.77 -31.52
CA ASP A 45 -5.60 -35.61 -32.15
C ASP A 45 -4.87 -34.86 -33.28
N ASP A 46 -3.55 -34.81 -33.44
CA ASP A 46 -2.35 -35.49 -32.91
C ASP A 46 -1.14 -34.65 -33.40
N ALA A 47 0.05 -34.83 -32.80
CA ALA A 47 1.33 -35.04 -33.49
C ALA A 47 2.56 -34.54 -32.70
N GLU A 48 3.41 -35.52 -32.39
CA GLU A 48 4.77 -35.44 -31.89
C GLU A 48 5.76 -34.77 -32.87
N GLY A 49 6.89 -34.29 -32.35
CA GLY A 49 8.06 -33.94 -33.16
C GLY A 49 9.23 -33.33 -32.39
N SER A 50 10.15 -34.20 -31.94
CA SER A 50 11.47 -33.96 -31.34
C SER A 50 12.32 -32.84 -31.95
N THR A 51 13.17 -32.17 -31.16
CA THR A 51 14.62 -32.48 -31.04
C THR A 51 15.38 -31.51 -30.12
N ASP A 52 16.48 -32.07 -29.63
CA ASP A 52 17.44 -31.72 -28.60
C ASP A 52 18.41 -30.56 -28.96
N THR A 53 19.21 -30.20 -27.96
CA THR A 53 20.53 -29.54 -27.95
C THR A 53 20.62 -28.01 -27.82
N GLY A 54 21.19 -27.58 -26.69
CA GLY A 54 21.65 -26.22 -26.50
C GLY A 54 22.07 -25.88 -25.08
N ALA A 55 23.06 -26.58 -24.53
CA ALA A 55 23.75 -26.17 -23.31
C ALA A 55 24.38 -24.77 -23.51
N GLY A 56 23.91 -23.81 -22.72
CA GLY A 56 24.48 -22.47 -22.58
C GLY A 56 24.45 -22.11 -21.11
N ASP A 57 25.43 -22.63 -20.38
CA ASP A 57 25.76 -22.26 -19.00
C ASP A 57 26.33 -20.84 -19.00
N ASP A 58 25.43 -19.87 -18.96
CA ASP A 58 25.72 -18.47 -18.63
C ASP A 58 24.73 -18.06 -17.54
N SER A 59 24.88 -18.68 -16.36
CA SER A 59 24.36 -18.09 -15.14
C SER A 59 25.21 -16.88 -14.79
N PRO A 60 24.67 -15.65 -14.75
CA PRO A 60 25.37 -14.56 -14.12
C PRO A 60 25.56 -14.96 -12.66
N THR A 61 26.81 -15.07 -12.24
CA THR A 61 27.23 -15.14 -10.84
C THR A 61 26.49 -14.06 -10.07
N GLN A 62 25.42 -14.47 -9.39
CA GLN A 62 24.62 -13.63 -8.53
C GLN A 62 25.49 -13.34 -7.29
N PRO A 63 25.86 -12.09 -7.00
CA PRO A 63 26.48 -11.77 -5.73
C PRO A 63 25.50 -12.17 -4.62
N GLY A 64 26.01 -12.96 -3.68
CA GLY A 64 25.24 -13.59 -2.63
C GLY A 64 24.59 -12.57 -1.71
N GLY A 65 23.26 -12.53 -1.77
CA GLY A 65 22.39 -12.08 -0.68
C GLY A 65 21.39 -13.20 -0.38
N GLY A 66 21.90 -14.40 -0.12
CA GLY A 66 21.11 -15.54 0.35
C GLY A 66 20.60 -15.24 1.76
N GLY A 67 19.52 -14.47 1.84
CA GLY A 67 18.85 -14.19 3.10
C GLY A 67 18.31 -15.49 3.69
N THR A 68 18.92 -15.91 4.79
CA THR A 68 18.34 -16.84 5.77
C THR A 68 16.87 -16.54 5.99
N ALA A 69 16.05 -17.57 6.19
CA ALA A 69 14.63 -17.48 6.53
C ALA A 69 14.36 -16.42 7.62
N GLY A 70 14.00 -15.21 7.23
CA GLY A 70 13.91 -14.06 8.14
C GLY A 70 13.63 -12.75 7.41
N LEU A 71 13.19 -11.74 8.16
CA LEU A 71 13.01 -10.39 7.63
C LEU A 71 14.39 -9.76 7.38
N PRO A 72 14.60 -9.11 6.24
CA PRO A 72 15.85 -8.41 5.99
C PRO A 72 15.99 -7.25 6.97
N THR A 73 17.21 -6.98 7.41
CA THR A 73 17.59 -5.82 8.23
C THR A 73 18.66 -4.97 7.57
N GLU A 74 19.19 -5.44 6.44
CA GLU A 74 20.32 -4.84 5.73
C GLU A 74 19.94 -4.51 4.29
N CYS A 75 20.57 -3.46 3.76
CA CYS A 75 20.41 -3.04 2.37
C CYS A 75 21.03 -4.08 1.44
N ALA A 76 20.33 -4.46 0.37
CA ALA A 76 20.80 -5.49 -0.55
C ALA A 76 21.40 -4.96 -1.86
N ASN A 77 21.41 -3.64 -2.05
CA ASN A 77 21.81 -3.05 -3.33
C ASN A 77 23.28 -2.65 -3.31
N ASP A 78 23.95 -2.87 -4.44
CA ASP A 78 25.27 -2.32 -4.74
C ASP A 78 25.20 -0.83 -5.16
N ASP A 79 24.00 -0.32 -5.46
CA ASP A 79 23.75 1.09 -5.80
C ASP A 79 23.62 1.92 -4.51
N THR A 80 24.55 2.87 -4.35
CA THR A 80 24.83 3.55 -3.07
C THR A 80 23.80 4.59 -2.65
N GLU A 81 22.82 4.94 -3.49
CA GLU A 81 21.93 6.08 -3.25
C GLU A 81 20.73 5.75 -2.33
N MET A 82 20.24 4.50 -2.35
CA MET A 82 19.06 4.08 -1.57
C MET A 82 19.24 2.70 -0.95
N CYS A 83 18.90 2.59 0.34
CA CYS A 83 18.80 1.31 1.01
C CYS A 83 17.47 0.63 0.67
N LEU A 84 17.52 -0.46 -0.10
CA LEU A 84 16.34 -1.23 -0.48
C LEU A 84 16.50 -2.71 -0.04
N PRO A 85 15.39 -3.42 0.20
CA PRO A 85 15.43 -4.83 0.59
C PRO A 85 15.87 -5.75 -0.56
N PRO A 86 16.31 -6.99 -0.28
CA PRO A 86 16.66 -7.97 -1.31
C PRO A 86 15.53 -8.19 -2.31
N LYS A 87 15.87 -8.25 -3.61
CA LYS A 87 14.90 -8.45 -4.70
C LYS A 87 13.99 -9.67 -4.47
N ARG A 88 14.56 -10.81 -4.04
CA ARG A 88 13.79 -12.02 -3.75
C ARG A 88 12.75 -11.80 -2.64
N PHE A 89 13.15 -11.10 -1.58
CA PHE A 89 12.24 -10.74 -0.49
C PHE A 89 11.11 -9.82 -0.98
N MET A 90 11.43 -8.80 -1.75
CA MET A 90 10.43 -7.90 -2.34
C MET A 90 9.42 -8.64 -3.21
N LEU A 91 9.86 -9.55 -4.08
CA LEU A 91 8.97 -10.33 -4.95
C LEU A 91 8.02 -11.20 -4.11
N ALA A 92 8.55 -11.91 -3.12
CA ALA A 92 7.75 -12.75 -2.21
C ALA A 92 6.79 -11.92 -1.34
N LEU A 93 7.22 -10.72 -0.93
CA LEU A 93 6.41 -9.77 -0.16
C LEU A 93 5.21 -9.30 -0.96
N CYS A 94 5.43 -8.89 -2.21
CA CYS A 94 4.36 -8.35 -3.07
C CYS A 94 3.46 -9.43 -3.72
N ASP A 95 3.86 -10.69 -3.71
CA ASP A 95 3.03 -11.82 -4.14
C ASP A 95 1.97 -12.23 -3.09
N GLY A 96 2.14 -11.82 -1.83
CA GLY A 96 1.22 -12.13 -0.75
C GLY A 96 0.65 -10.92 -0.02
N ASP A 97 -0.04 -11.18 1.09
CA ASP A 97 -0.64 -10.17 1.97
C ASP A 97 0.08 -10.16 3.33
N TYR A 98 0.91 -9.14 3.58
CA TYR A 98 1.77 -9.04 4.76
C TYR A 98 1.70 -7.66 5.44
N PRO A 99 0.52 -7.24 5.94
CA PRO A 99 0.34 -5.92 6.53
C PRO A 99 1.23 -5.69 7.75
N SER A 100 1.40 -6.71 8.61
CA SER A 100 2.33 -6.66 9.75
C SER A 100 3.78 -6.43 9.33
N VAL A 101 4.22 -7.05 8.23
CA VAL A 101 5.58 -6.84 7.67
C VAL A 101 5.70 -5.43 7.14
N GLY A 102 4.67 -4.91 6.49
CA GLY A 102 4.55 -3.51 6.13
C GLY A 102 4.82 -2.59 7.32
N LEU A 103 4.02 -2.72 8.39
CA LEU A 103 4.18 -1.91 9.61
C LEU A 103 5.59 -2.03 10.20
N TRP A 104 6.15 -3.24 10.24
CA TRP A 104 7.49 -3.48 10.79
C TRP A 104 8.59 -2.79 9.96
N LEU A 105 8.50 -2.85 8.63
CA LEU A 105 9.44 -2.15 7.75
C LEU A 105 9.30 -0.63 7.87
N PHE A 106 8.11 -0.11 8.19
CA PHE A 106 7.87 1.32 8.45
C PHE A 106 8.28 1.78 9.86
N ASN A 107 8.84 0.91 10.71
CA ASN A 107 9.30 1.29 12.05
C ASN A 107 10.29 2.47 12.00
N ASN A 108 10.25 3.31 13.03
CA ASN A 108 11.28 4.34 13.21
C ASN A 108 12.68 3.72 13.26
N GLY A 109 13.66 4.36 12.62
CA GLY A 109 15.02 3.85 12.51
C GLY A 109 15.22 2.73 11.49
N SER A 110 14.17 2.32 10.75
CA SER A 110 14.33 1.43 9.60
C SER A 110 15.31 2.03 8.59
N PRO A 111 16.25 1.25 8.00
CA PRO A 111 17.19 1.80 7.04
C PRO A 111 16.56 2.05 5.66
N TRP A 112 15.36 1.52 5.42
CA TRP A 112 14.70 1.52 4.12
C TRP A 112 14.37 2.91 3.60
N ALA A 113 14.61 3.12 2.31
CA ALA A 113 14.27 4.36 1.63
C ALA A 113 12.76 4.64 1.66
N ARG A 114 12.40 5.85 2.06
CA ARG A 114 11.02 6.36 2.07
C ARG A 114 10.83 7.35 0.95
N GLY A 115 9.70 7.25 0.27
CA GLY A 115 9.28 8.21 -0.75
C GLY A 115 7.91 8.78 -0.44
N TYR A 116 7.59 9.89 -1.09
CA TYR A 116 6.35 10.61 -0.91
C TYR A 116 5.74 10.91 -2.28
N LEU A 117 4.46 10.63 -2.45
CA LEU A 117 3.81 10.89 -3.73
C LEU A 117 3.64 12.39 -4.01
N THR A 118 3.96 12.80 -5.23
CA THR A 118 3.75 14.17 -5.72
C THR A 118 2.42 14.34 -6.46
N GLY A 119 1.79 13.22 -6.87
CA GLY A 119 0.53 13.17 -7.60
C GLY A 119 -0.41 12.09 -7.08
N LYS A 120 -1.65 12.06 -7.58
CA LYS A 120 -2.57 10.94 -7.35
C LYS A 120 -2.33 9.87 -8.41
N THR A 121 -2.28 8.60 -8.01
CA THR A 121 -2.17 7.47 -8.94
C THR A 121 -2.92 6.27 -8.38
N LYS A 122 -3.19 5.25 -9.20
CA LYS A 122 -3.79 3.99 -8.73
C LYS A 122 -2.69 3.10 -8.18
N ALA A 123 -2.97 2.41 -7.07
CA ALA A 123 -2.12 1.37 -6.50
C ALA A 123 -2.22 0.10 -7.36
N VAL A 124 -1.48 0.10 -8.48
CA VAL A 124 -1.32 -1.03 -9.38
C VAL A 124 0.12 -1.50 -9.34
N TYR A 125 0.35 -2.77 -9.05
CA TYR A 125 1.66 -3.39 -9.05
C TYR A 125 1.92 -4.03 -10.41
N ALA A 126 2.88 -3.49 -11.16
CA ALA A 126 3.18 -3.89 -12.54
C ALA A 126 4.26 -4.97 -12.64
N SER A 127 4.92 -5.30 -11.52
CA SER A 127 6.16 -6.07 -11.51
C SER A 127 5.99 -7.59 -11.40
N THR A 128 4.82 -8.07 -10.99
CA THR A 128 4.44 -9.50 -10.95
C THR A 128 2.90 -9.63 -11.04
N SER A 129 2.37 -10.85 -10.99
CA SER A 129 0.94 -11.13 -10.80
C SER A 129 0.41 -10.82 -9.38
N GLY A 130 1.24 -10.26 -8.51
CA GLY A 130 0.94 -9.98 -7.10
C GLY A 130 -0.17 -8.95 -6.86
N GLY A 131 -0.63 -8.91 -5.61
CA GLY A 131 -1.83 -8.18 -5.20
C GLY A 131 -1.74 -6.66 -5.35
N SER A 132 -2.52 -6.11 -6.28
CA SER A 132 -2.82 -4.67 -6.36
C SER A 132 -4.14 -4.40 -5.65
N THR A 133 -4.23 -3.32 -4.85
CA THR A 133 -5.51 -2.93 -4.26
C THR A 133 -6.40 -2.17 -5.24
N GLY A 134 -5.80 -1.55 -6.27
CA GLY A 134 -6.50 -0.65 -7.19
C GLY A 134 -6.99 0.65 -6.54
N GLU A 135 -6.67 0.87 -5.26
CA GLU A 135 -7.05 2.07 -4.51
C GLU A 135 -6.30 3.30 -5.06
N MET A 136 -6.93 4.48 -4.95
CA MET A 136 -6.25 5.73 -5.28
C MET A 136 -5.25 6.10 -4.18
N MET A 137 -3.99 6.14 -4.54
CA MET A 137 -2.93 6.72 -3.73
C MET A 137 -3.00 8.25 -3.77
N SER A 138 -2.76 8.89 -2.63
CA SER A 138 -2.91 10.33 -2.46
C SER A 138 -1.60 11.09 -2.57
N ILE A 139 -1.66 12.36 -2.98
CA ILE A 139 -0.53 13.30 -2.84
C ILE A 139 -0.10 13.35 -1.38
N ASP A 140 1.21 13.38 -1.16
CA ASP A 140 1.91 13.31 0.12
C ASP A 140 1.74 11.98 0.87
N GLU A 141 1.23 10.93 0.21
CA GLU A 141 1.26 9.58 0.77
C GLU A 141 2.70 9.07 0.84
N GLU A 142 3.11 8.69 2.05
CA GLU A 142 4.39 8.07 2.32
C GLU A 142 4.35 6.58 1.95
N VAL A 143 5.40 6.14 1.27
CA VAL A 143 5.60 4.77 0.83
C VAL A 143 7.04 4.34 1.12
N LEU A 144 7.26 3.03 1.23
CA LEU A 144 8.59 2.43 1.26
C LEU A 144 9.00 2.05 -0.14
N VAL A 145 10.19 2.46 -0.58
CA VAL A 145 10.71 2.06 -1.88
C VAL A 145 11.30 0.66 -1.77
N LEU A 146 10.89 -0.23 -2.67
CA LEU A 146 11.33 -1.62 -2.70
C LEU A 146 12.32 -1.87 -3.83
N ARG A 147 12.15 -1.18 -4.96
CA ARG A 147 13.01 -1.32 -6.14
C ARG A 147 12.91 -0.07 -7.02
N LYS A 148 14.04 0.35 -7.60
CA LYS A 148 14.09 1.31 -8.71
C LYS A 148 14.18 0.54 -10.03
N HIS A 149 13.34 0.91 -10.99
CA HIS A 149 13.42 0.44 -12.37
C HIS A 149 14.16 1.49 -13.20
N SER A 150 15.24 1.08 -13.87
CA SER A 150 15.93 1.94 -14.81
C SER A 150 15.00 2.26 -16.00
N SER A 151 14.92 3.53 -16.38
CA SER A 151 14.48 3.91 -17.72
C SER A 151 15.42 3.24 -18.71
N GLY A 152 14.93 2.27 -19.48
CA GLY A 152 15.76 1.28 -20.18
C GLY A 152 16.96 1.86 -20.94
N ASN A 153 18.12 1.25 -20.74
CA ASN A 153 19.24 1.31 -21.69
C ASN A 153 19.31 0.00 -22.48
N THR A 154 18.17 -0.50 -22.95
CA THR A 154 18.07 -1.70 -23.79
C THR A 154 18.36 -1.33 -25.25
N GLY A 155 19.61 -0.93 -25.56
CA GLY A 155 20.26 -0.99 -26.89
C GLY A 155 19.49 -0.56 -28.15
N GLY A 156 18.35 0.08 -28.00
CA GLY A 156 17.34 0.32 -29.01
C GLY A 156 16.66 1.65 -28.70
N ILE A 157 16.06 2.24 -29.74
CA ILE A 157 15.60 3.63 -29.80
C ILE A 157 14.95 4.05 -28.47
N VAL A 158 15.70 4.84 -27.69
CA VAL A 158 15.21 5.46 -26.48
C VAL A 158 14.24 6.54 -26.91
N VAL A 159 12.95 6.31 -26.69
CA VAL A 159 11.96 7.39 -26.76
C VAL A 159 12.27 8.32 -25.60
N SER A 160 12.78 9.51 -25.91
CA SER A 160 13.01 10.59 -24.95
C SER A 160 11.70 10.87 -24.21
N GLY A 161 11.54 10.32 -23.01
CA GLY A 161 10.29 10.38 -22.26
C GLY A 161 9.94 9.13 -21.44
N ALA A 162 10.63 7.99 -21.62
CA ALA A 162 10.50 6.87 -20.70
C ALA A 162 11.17 7.22 -19.36
N SER A 163 10.41 7.81 -18.43
CA SER A 163 10.83 7.97 -17.04
C SER A 163 11.00 6.60 -16.38
N GLY A 164 11.86 6.52 -15.36
CA GLY A 164 11.97 5.32 -14.53
C GLY A 164 10.66 5.06 -13.78
N ALA A 165 10.64 3.98 -13.01
CA ALA A 165 9.54 3.68 -12.09
C ALA A 165 10.09 3.09 -10.79
N TYR A 166 9.27 3.09 -9.75
CA TYR A 166 9.58 2.47 -8.47
C TYR A 166 8.53 1.45 -8.11
N ASP A 167 8.96 0.28 -7.67
CA ASP A 167 8.08 -0.57 -6.86
C ASP A 167 8.11 -0.03 -5.43
N VAL A 168 6.93 0.15 -4.86
CA VAL A 168 6.76 0.70 -3.53
C VAL A 168 5.79 -0.16 -2.71
N MET A 169 5.95 -0.12 -1.39
CA MET A 169 5.01 -0.68 -0.43
C MET A 169 4.30 0.44 0.32
N ARG A 170 3.00 0.27 0.52
CA ARG A 170 2.14 1.18 1.27
C ARG A 170 2.03 0.74 2.73
N TRP A 171 1.56 1.64 3.60
CA TRP A 171 1.40 1.39 5.04
C TRP A 171 0.45 0.24 5.39
N ASP A 172 -0.46 -0.11 4.48
CA ASP A 172 -1.39 -1.23 4.62
C ASP A 172 -0.77 -2.58 4.22
N GLY A 173 0.50 -2.59 3.77
CA GLY A 173 1.22 -3.77 3.28
C GLY A 173 1.01 -4.07 1.80
N SER A 174 0.20 -3.30 1.09
CA SER A 174 0.02 -3.48 -0.36
C SER A 174 1.18 -2.92 -1.17
N CYS A 175 1.45 -3.53 -2.32
CA CYS A 175 2.47 -3.07 -3.26
C CYS A 175 1.85 -2.27 -4.43
N ALA A 176 2.63 -1.34 -4.97
CA ALA A 176 2.28 -0.55 -6.15
C ALA A 176 3.54 -0.23 -6.97
N THR A 177 3.34 0.13 -8.24
CA THR A 177 4.38 0.69 -9.10
C THR A 177 4.05 2.15 -9.39
N VAL A 178 5.01 3.04 -9.15
CA VAL A 178 4.86 4.49 -9.26
C VAL A 178 5.90 5.02 -10.25
N GLU A 179 5.48 5.86 -11.19
CA GLU A 179 6.38 6.52 -12.14
C GLU A 179 7.35 7.46 -11.41
N ASP A 180 8.57 7.59 -11.91
CA ASP A 180 9.64 8.38 -11.27
C ASP A 180 9.25 9.85 -11.03
N GLY A 181 8.49 10.45 -11.95
CA GLY A 181 7.97 11.82 -11.79
C GLY A 181 6.88 11.99 -10.73
N LEU A 182 6.34 10.88 -10.18
CA LEU A 182 5.26 10.89 -9.20
C LEU A 182 5.73 10.63 -7.77
N ILE A 183 7.04 10.54 -7.54
CA ILE A 183 7.63 10.32 -6.21
C ILE A 183 8.74 11.34 -5.93
N ARG A 184 8.86 11.74 -4.67
CA ARG A 184 9.97 12.55 -4.15
C ARG A 184 10.52 11.95 -2.87
N PHE A 185 11.76 12.30 -2.54
CA PHE A 185 12.50 11.72 -1.41
C PHE A 185 12.80 12.72 -0.29
N ASP A 186 12.50 14.00 -0.49
CA ASP A 186 12.55 15.00 0.56
C ASP A 186 11.47 14.72 1.62
N ALA A 187 11.90 14.61 2.88
CA ALA A 187 11.02 14.37 4.00
C ALA A 187 9.98 15.49 4.12
N ILE A 188 8.72 15.10 4.24
CA ILE A 188 7.61 16.03 4.42
C ILE A 188 7.17 16.06 5.89
N PRO A 189 6.77 17.22 6.46
CA PRO A 189 6.46 17.30 7.89
C PRO A 189 5.26 16.45 8.35
N ARG A 190 4.29 16.22 7.47
CA ARG A 190 3.04 15.49 7.80
C ARG A 190 2.61 14.60 6.62
N PRO A 191 3.31 13.48 6.39
CA PRO A 191 2.91 12.56 5.35
C PRO A 191 1.54 11.95 5.64
N LYS A 192 0.80 11.68 4.57
CA LYS A 192 -0.37 10.80 4.61
C LYS A 192 0.11 9.35 4.57
N THR A 193 -0.77 8.46 4.98
CA THR A 193 -0.51 7.02 4.94
C THR A 193 -1.69 6.31 4.30
N ALA A 194 -1.43 5.20 3.63
CA ALA A 194 -2.48 4.25 3.31
C ALA A 194 -3.21 3.80 4.60
N ARG A 195 -4.46 3.40 4.44
CA ARG A 195 -5.31 3.01 5.56
C ARG A 195 -4.87 1.65 6.11
N ILE A 196 -4.35 1.64 7.33
CA ILE A 196 -3.99 0.41 8.04
C ILE A 196 -5.28 -0.26 8.54
N ILE A 197 -5.59 -1.43 8.01
CA ILE A 197 -6.79 -2.18 8.41
C ILE A 197 -6.48 -2.98 9.67
N TRP A 198 -7.02 -2.54 10.82
CA TRP A 198 -6.73 -3.18 12.12
C TRP A 198 -7.04 -4.69 12.14
N SER A 199 -8.03 -5.16 11.39
CA SER A 199 -8.40 -6.58 11.40
C SER A 199 -7.39 -7.49 10.69
N THR A 200 -6.58 -6.95 9.76
CA THR A 200 -5.61 -7.73 8.97
C THR A 200 -4.25 -7.90 9.66
N LEU A 201 -3.98 -7.11 10.70
CA LEU A 201 -2.79 -7.27 11.54
C LEU A 201 -2.84 -8.55 12.37
N GLU A 202 -1.68 -9.15 12.60
CA GLU A 202 -1.53 -10.34 13.42
C GLU A 202 -1.97 -10.09 14.88
N VAL A 203 -2.45 -11.15 15.54
CA VAL A 203 -3.03 -11.03 16.90
C VAL A 203 -1.99 -10.50 17.90
N ASP A 204 -0.77 -11.00 17.85
CA ASP A 204 0.32 -10.58 18.73
C ASP A 204 0.76 -9.12 18.49
N ILE A 205 0.81 -8.69 17.23
CA ILE A 205 1.06 -7.29 16.87
C ILE A 205 -0.04 -6.39 17.44
N ARG A 206 -1.30 -6.79 17.28
CA ARG A 206 -2.44 -6.04 17.85
C ARG A 206 -2.43 -6.02 19.36
N ASP A 207 -2.04 -7.11 19.99
CA ASP A 207 -1.97 -7.21 21.45
C ASP A 207 -0.87 -6.29 21.99
N ALA A 208 0.32 -6.30 21.40
CA ALA A 208 1.41 -5.38 21.74
C ALA A 208 1.01 -3.91 21.51
N LEU A 209 0.41 -3.58 20.36
CA LEU A 209 -0.04 -2.22 20.07
C LEU A 209 -1.10 -1.71 21.05
N LYS A 210 -1.92 -2.59 21.66
CA LYS A 210 -2.91 -2.20 22.69
C LYS A 210 -2.30 -1.97 24.07
N GLU A 211 -1.02 -2.24 24.28
CA GLU A 211 -0.33 -1.86 25.52
C GLU A 211 -0.18 -0.34 25.61
N ASP A 212 -0.09 0.34 24.45
CA ASP A 212 -0.17 1.78 24.35
C ASP A 212 -1.60 2.29 24.67
N GLU A 213 -1.70 3.23 25.60
CA GLU A 213 -2.98 3.73 26.08
C GLU A 213 -3.78 4.48 24.99
N VAL A 214 -3.09 5.20 24.09
CA VAL A 214 -3.70 5.99 23.02
C VAL A 214 -4.30 5.06 21.97
N ILE A 215 -3.54 4.04 21.55
CA ILE A 215 -4.02 3.01 20.61
C ILE A 215 -5.19 2.25 21.23
N ARG A 216 -5.07 1.80 22.49
CA ARG A 216 -6.14 1.07 23.18
C ARG A 216 -7.44 1.86 23.24
N LYS A 217 -7.39 3.16 23.55
CA LYS A 217 -8.57 4.04 23.55
C LYS A 217 -9.18 4.16 22.16
N ALA A 218 -8.36 4.33 21.12
CA ALA A 218 -8.82 4.39 19.74
C ALA A 218 -9.47 3.07 19.29
N TYR A 219 -8.90 1.93 19.66
CA TYR A 219 -9.46 0.61 19.39
C TYR A 219 -10.80 0.37 20.08
N ILE A 220 -10.95 0.75 21.36
CA ILE A 220 -12.24 0.66 22.07
C ILE A 220 -13.32 1.49 21.36
N LYS A 221 -12.95 2.69 20.90
CA LYS A 221 -13.85 3.55 20.12
C LYS A 221 -14.25 2.90 18.79
N LEU A 222 -13.28 2.34 18.05
CA LEU A 222 -13.54 1.59 16.82
C LEU A 222 -14.58 0.48 17.08
N ARG A 223 -14.33 -0.36 18.09
CA ARG A 223 -15.23 -1.47 18.46
C ARG A 223 -16.64 -0.99 18.79
N LYS A 224 -16.76 0.13 19.51
CA LYS A 224 -18.04 0.73 19.89
C LYS A 224 -18.83 1.22 18.67
N GLU A 225 -18.19 1.94 17.77
CA GLU A 225 -18.87 2.56 16.61
C GLU A 225 -19.17 1.53 15.50
N CYS A 226 -18.29 0.53 15.33
CA CYS A 226 -18.44 -0.49 14.29
C CYS A 226 -19.25 -1.70 14.71
N LYS A 227 -19.50 -1.90 16.03
CA LYS A 227 -20.26 -3.04 16.59
C LYS A 227 -19.80 -4.43 16.09
N GLY A 228 -18.53 -4.56 15.70
CA GLY A 228 -17.95 -5.79 15.15
C GLY A 228 -18.09 -5.95 13.63
N VAL A 229 -18.75 -5.04 12.93
CA VAL A 229 -18.79 -5.00 11.46
C VAL A 229 -17.62 -4.18 10.95
N THR A 230 -16.67 -4.82 10.29
CA THR A 230 -15.49 -4.16 9.71
C THR A 230 -15.45 -4.21 8.19
N MET A 231 -16.45 -4.84 7.55
CA MET A 231 -16.57 -4.95 6.10
C MET A 231 -18.01 -4.65 5.65
N GLY A 232 -18.16 -4.15 4.42
CA GLY A 232 -19.45 -3.73 3.85
C GLY A 232 -19.84 -2.30 4.21
N ASP A 233 -21.12 -1.97 4.02
CA ASP A 233 -21.68 -0.64 4.33
C ASP A 233 -21.67 -0.39 5.83
N VAL A 234 -20.59 0.22 6.32
CA VAL A 234 -20.43 0.63 7.71
C VAL A 234 -20.90 2.06 7.89
N SER A 235 -21.28 2.42 9.12
CA SER A 235 -21.67 3.81 9.41
C SER A 235 -20.49 4.78 9.23
N ALA A 236 -20.75 6.02 8.84
CA ALA A 236 -19.72 7.08 8.78
C ALA A 236 -18.96 7.27 10.10
N LYS A 237 -19.58 6.94 11.25
CA LYS A 237 -18.90 6.96 12.55
C LYS A 237 -17.87 5.84 12.69
N CYS A 238 -18.17 4.66 12.16
CA CYS A 238 -17.24 3.53 12.12
C CYS A 238 -16.05 3.86 11.21
N GLU A 239 -16.29 4.36 9.99
CA GLU A 239 -15.21 4.77 9.07
C GLU A 239 -14.29 5.82 9.70
N LYS A 240 -14.88 6.84 10.34
CA LYS A 240 -14.12 7.88 11.04
C LYS A 240 -13.33 7.33 12.22
N ALA A 241 -13.88 6.36 12.97
CA ALA A 241 -13.17 5.73 14.08
C ALA A 241 -12.00 4.86 13.59
N ASP A 242 -12.18 4.18 12.47
CA ASP A 242 -11.15 3.36 11.84
C ASP A 242 -10.02 4.21 11.25
N GLY A 243 -10.35 5.26 10.48
CA GLY A 243 -9.35 6.20 9.99
C GLY A 243 -8.57 6.88 11.13
N ALA A 244 -9.23 7.17 12.25
CA ALA A 244 -8.55 7.71 13.43
C ALA A 244 -7.59 6.70 14.06
N LEU A 245 -7.99 5.41 14.17
CA LEU A 245 -7.10 4.36 14.65
C LEU A 245 -5.90 4.19 13.71
N SER A 246 -6.14 4.08 12.39
CA SER A 246 -5.07 3.97 11.39
C SER A 246 -4.05 5.10 11.49
N LYS A 247 -4.50 6.35 11.69
CA LYS A 247 -3.59 7.50 11.86
C LYS A 247 -2.73 7.37 13.12
N ILE A 248 -3.35 6.98 14.24
CA ILE A 248 -2.65 6.79 15.52
C ILE A 248 -1.61 5.66 15.41
N LEU A 249 -1.92 4.59 14.69
CA LEU A 249 -0.97 3.49 14.45
C LEU A 249 0.25 3.97 13.66
N ALA A 250 0.04 4.70 12.56
CA ALA A 250 1.14 5.23 11.77
C ALA A 250 2.02 6.21 12.56
N GLU A 251 1.40 7.08 13.38
CA GLU A 251 2.13 7.98 14.29
C GLU A 251 2.94 7.20 15.32
N HIS A 252 2.35 6.20 15.98
CA HIS A 252 3.04 5.37 16.96
C HIS A 252 4.24 4.62 16.35
N VAL A 253 4.09 4.01 15.18
CA VAL A 253 5.15 3.30 14.47
C VAL A 253 6.29 4.25 14.05
N ARG A 254 5.94 5.48 13.62
CA ARG A 254 6.90 6.50 13.19
C ARG A 254 7.68 7.11 14.36
N GLU A 255 7.06 7.25 15.53
CA GLU A 255 7.66 7.98 16.67
C GLU A 255 8.26 7.05 17.73
N ASN A 256 7.53 6.00 18.13
CA ASN A 256 7.79 5.27 19.37
C ASN A 256 8.46 3.91 19.19
N GLY A 257 8.99 3.63 18.00
CA GLY A 257 10.03 2.61 17.84
C GLY A 257 9.56 1.17 17.67
N GLY A 258 8.26 0.95 17.45
CA GLY A 258 7.85 -0.08 16.50
C GLY A 258 6.94 -1.18 17.00
N VAL A 259 6.59 -2.03 16.05
CA VAL A 259 5.83 -3.26 16.28
C VAL A 259 6.75 -4.44 16.56
N PRO A 260 6.30 -5.47 17.31
CA PRO A 260 7.04 -6.73 17.41
C PRO A 260 7.36 -7.31 16.04
N THR A 261 8.37 -8.18 15.96
CA THR A 261 8.69 -8.88 14.71
C THR A 261 7.50 -9.74 14.26
N PRO A 262 6.96 -9.52 13.05
CA PRO A 262 5.88 -10.33 12.46
C PRO A 262 6.22 -11.82 12.41
N LYS A 263 5.26 -12.69 12.68
CA LYS A 263 5.44 -14.15 12.53
C LYS A 263 5.10 -14.62 11.13
N LYS A 264 4.10 -14.01 10.50
CA LYS A 264 3.76 -14.23 9.09
C LYS A 264 4.72 -13.44 8.21
N ILE A 265 5.74 -14.12 7.69
CA ILE A 265 6.75 -13.55 6.79
C ILE A 265 6.65 -14.15 5.37
N PRO A 266 7.14 -13.43 4.33
CA PRO A 266 7.22 -13.98 2.98
C PRO A 266 8.07 -15.25 2.89
N LYS A 267 7.63 -16.21 2.07
CA LYS A 267 8.40 -17.42 1.77
C LYS A 267 9.37 -17.11 0.62
N LEU A 268 10.67 -17.25 0.86
CA LEU A 268 11.77 -16.91 -0.06
C LEU A 268 12.23 -18.08 -0.94
#